data_AF-A0A8J8GYD2-F1
#
_entry.id   AF-A0A8J8GYD2-F1
#
_cell.length_a   1.000
_cell.length_b   1.000
_cell.length_c   1.000
_cell.angle_alpha   90.00
_cell.angle_beta   90.00
_cell.angle_gamma   90.00
#
_symmetry.space_group_name_H-M   'P 1'
#
loop_
_entity.id
_entity.type
_entity.pdbx_description
1 polymer ?
#
loop_
_entity_poly.entity_id
_entity_poly.type
_entity_poly.pdbx_seq_one_letter_code
_entity_poly.pdbx_strand_id
1 'polypeptide(L)'
;MTVPAEHDRRRHHDVHQRLTRLIQRGQASGEIDPQAPASWLVAAVIALGHTAGEQVAAGRLNIRQAAQALKTATLRLLATQHATIDGETPQPRQPPAIGR
;
A
#
# COMPACT_ATOMS: atom_id res chain seq x y z
N MET A 1 24.01 19.46 7.50
CA MET A 1 23.67 20.34 6.36
C MET A 1 22.17 20.20 6.11
N THR A 2 21.35 21.08 6.71
CA THR A 2 19.89 21.02 6.64
C THR A 2 19.42 21.43 5.25
N VAL A 3 18.70 20.56 4.55
CA VAL A 3 18.15 20.87 3.23
C VAL A 3 17.13 22.01 3.40
N PRO A 4 17.17 23.10 2.61
CA PRO A 4 16.25 24.21 2.79
C PRO A 4 14.80 23.75 2.58
N ALA A 5 13.93 23.98 3.57
CA ALA A 5 12.54 23.49 3.62
C ALA A 5 11.65 23.88 2.41
N GLU A 6 12.05 24.89 1.63
CA GLU A 6 11.34 25.34 0.44
C GLU A 6 11.61 24.46 -0.79
N HIS A 7 12.87 24.00 -0.97
CA HIS A 7 13.24 23.05 -2.02
C HIS A 7 12.64 21.67 -1.78
N ASP A 8 12.52 21.31 -0.49
CA ASP A 8 11.81 20.12 -0.05
C ASP A 8 10.32 20.24 -0.45
N ARG A 9 9.63 21.33 -0.05
CA ARG A 9 8.20 21.54 -0.35
C ARG A 9 7.84 21.54 -1.84
N ARG A 10 8.65 22.17 -2.71
CA ARG A 10 8.39 22.16 -4.17
C ARG A 10 8.58 20.78 -4.79
N ARG A 11 9.65 20.07 -4.41
CA ARG A 11 9.87 18.67 -4.86
C ARG A 11 8.77 17.76 -4.34
N HIS A 12 8.31 17.97 -3.11
CA HIS A 12 7.19 17.23 -2.53
C HIS A 12 5.90 17.45 -3.30
N HIS A 13 5.59 18.69 -3.74
CA HIS A 13 4.40 18.96 -4.55
C HIS A 13 4.41 18.20 -5.89
N ASP A 14 5.54 18.19 -6.59
CA ASP A 14 5.68 17.49 -7.88
C ASP A 14 5.59 15.97 -7.72
N VAL A 15 6.19 15.44 -6.64
CA VAL A 15 6.08 14.02 -6.28
C VAL A 15 4.64 13.65 -5.94
N HIS A 16 3.95 14.47 -5.14
CA HIS A 16 2.54 14.28 -4.80
C HIS A 16 1.66 14.18 -6.05
N GLN A 17 1.79 15.12 -6.99
CA GLN A 17 0.99 15.12 -8.21
C GLN A 17 1.28 13.89 -9.09
N ARG A 18 2.56 13.52 -9.24
CA ARG A 18 2.95 12.36 -10.04
C ARG A 18 2.43 11.07 -9.42
N LEU A 19 2.58 10.90 -8.10
CA LEU A 19 2.05 9.74 -7.38
C LEU A 19 0.53 9.66 -7.48
N THR A 20 -0.16 10.80 -7.34
CA THR A 20 -1.63 10.85 -7.46
C THR A 20 -2.10 10.31 -8.81
N ARG A 21 -1.50 10.77 -9.92
CA ARG A 21 -1.86 10.30 -11.27
C ARG A 21 -1.55 8.82 -11.47
N LEU A 22 -0.42 8.33 -10.94
CA LEU A 22 -0.04 6.92 -11.02
C LEU A 22 -1.03 6.03 -10.25
N ILE A 23 -1.39 6.44 -9.04
CA ILE A 23 -2.32 5.69 -8.19
C ILE A 23 -3.72 5.68 -8.82
N GLN A 24 -4.22 6.83 -9.28
CA GLN A 24 -5.51 6.91 -9.97
C GLN A 24 -5.58 5.99 -11.19
N ARG A 25 -4.50 5.94 -11.99
CA ARG A 25 -4.45 5.03 -13.15
C ARG A 25 -4.48 3.57 -12.71
N GLY A 26 -3.71 3.20 -11.68
CA GLY A 26 -3.70 1.83 -11.17
C GLY A 26 -5.04 1.41 -10.56
N GLN A 27 -5.75 2.35 -9.92
CA GLN A 27 -7.11 2.10 -9.43
C GLN A 27 -8.10 1.92 -10.58
N ALA A 28 -7.99 2.73 -11.64
CA ALA A 28 -8.83 2.60 -12.83
C ALA A 28 -8.57 1.30 -13.62
N SER A 29 -7.35 0.75 -13.57
CA SER A 29 -7.01 -0.54 -14.20
C SER A 29 -7.22 -1.76 -13.29
N GLY A 30 -7.56 -1.57 -12.01
CA GLY A 30 -7.69 -2.66 -11.03
C GLY A 30 -6.37 -3.24 -10.53
N GLU A 31 -5.23 -2.58 -10.82
CA GLU A 31 -3.90 -2.96 -10.32
C GLU A 31 -3.64 -2.47 -8.89
N ILE A 32 -4.34 -1.41 -8.45
CA ILE A 32 -4.23 -0.82 -7.10
C ILE A 32 -5.59 -0.87 -6.40
N ASP A 33 -5.59 -1.12 -5.10
CA ASP A 33 -6.80 -1.13 -4.26
C ASP A 33 -7.65 0.15 -4.46
N PRO A 34 -8.88 0.03 -5.00
CA PRO A 34 -9.76 1.18 -5.19
C PRO A 34 -10.53 1.56 -3.92
N GLN A 35 -10.46 0.78 -2.83
CA GLN A 35 -11.24 1.05 -1.61
C GLN A 35 -10.82 2.34 -0.90
N ALA A 36 -9.52 2.67 -0.93
CA ALA A 36 -9.01 3.91 -0.36
C ALA A 36 -8.93 5.03 -1.41
N PRO A 37 -9.24 6.29 -1.07
CA PRO A 37 -9.04 7.42 -1.97
C PRO A 37 -7.58 7.56 -2.41
N ALA A 38 -7.32 7.89 -3.68
CA ALA A 38 -5.95 8.05 -4.20
C ALA A 38 -5.10 9.03 -3.37
N SER A 39 -5.69 10.13 -2.90
CA SER A 39 -5.01 11.13 -2.06
C SER A 39 -4.54 10.55 -0.72
N TRP A 40 -5.31 9.63 -0.15
CA TRP A 40 -4.95 8.93 1.08
C TRP A 40 -3.77 7.99 0.85
N LEU A 41 -3.80 7.19 -0.23
CA LEU A 41 -2.71 6.30 -0.61
C LEU A 41 -1.40 7.07 -0.87
N VAL A 42 -1.47 8.22 -1.54
CA VAL A 42 -0.31 9.09 -1.76
C VAL A 42 0.29 9.55 -0.43
N ALA A 43 -0.54 10.03 0.49
CA ALA A 43 -0.07 10.49 1.80
C ALA A 43 0.59 9.35 2.60
N ALA A 44 0.01 8.16 2.58
CA ALA A 44 0.56 6.98 3.23
C ALA A 44 1.91 6.54 2.65
N VAL A 45 2.08 6.56 1.32
CA VAL A 45 3.37 6.24 0.66
C VAL A 45 4.46 7.26 1.06
N ILE A 46 4.10 8.54 1.17
CA ILE A 46 5.05 9.59 1.59
C ILE A 46 5.45 9.40 3.07
N ALA A 47 4.49 9.09 3.94
CA ALA A 47 4.75 8.80 5.34
C ALA A 47 5.67 7.57 5.52
N LEU A 48 5.53 6.54 4.68
CA LEU A 48 6.46 5.40 4.65
C LEU A 48 7.87 5.84 4.23
N GLY A 49 7.99 6.75 3.26
CA GLY A 49 9.27 7.33 2.85
C GLY A 49 9.97 8.08 3.99
N HIS A 50 9.24 8.89 4.74
CA HIS A 50 9.77 9.57 5.94
C HIS A 50 10.20 8.57 7.01
N THR A 51 9.36 7.57 7.30
CA THR A 51 9.69 6.48 8.23
C THR A 51 11.00 5.81 7.83
N ALA A 52 11.18 5.48 6.56
CA ALA A 52 12.42 4.85 6.08
C ALA A 52 13.64 5.76 6.29
N GLY A 53 13.51 7.06 6.01
CA GLY A 53 14.55 8.05 6.28
C GLY A 53 14.91 8.15 7.77
N GLU A 54 13.91 8.18 8.64
CA GLU A 54 14.09 8.20 10.10
C GLU A 54 14.78 6.94 10.62
N GLN A 55 14.44 5.75 10.11
CA GLN A 55 15.10 4.51 10.50
C GLN A 55 16.60 4.50 10.15
N VAL A 56 16.96 5.09 9.00
CA VAL A 56 18.36 5.27 8.60
C VAL A 56 19.06 6.30 9.47
N ALA A 57 18.43 7.45 9.70
CA ALA A 57 18.99 8.52 10.53
C ALA A 57 19.22 8.06 11.99
N ALA A 58 18.33 7.21 12.51
CA ALA A 58 18.46 6.62 13.84
C ALA A 58 19.42 5.42 13.90
N GLY A 59 20.06 5.03 12.78
CA GLY A 59 21.00 3.91 12.74
C GLY A 59 20.36 2.53 12.94
N ARG A 60 19.03 2.41 12.88
CA ARG A 60 18.31 1.14 13.09
C ARG A 60 18.31 0.28 11.82
N LEU A 61 18.36 0.92 10.66
CA LEU A 61 18.50 0.26 9.37
C LEU A 61 19.60 0.92 8.55
N ASN A 62 20.34 0.14 7.78
CA ASN A 62 21.13 0.72 6.70
C ASN A 62 20.24 1.11 5.51
N ILE A 63 20.80 1.91 4.59
CA ILE A 63 20.07 2.43 3.41
C ILE A 63 19.42 1.31 2.58
N ARG A 64 20.12 0.18 2.38
CA ARG A 64 19.59 -0.95 1.60
C ARG A 64 18.41 -1.62 2.30
N GLN A 65 18.51 -1.83 3.61
CA GLN A 65 17.43 -2.39 4.43
C GLN A 65 16.20 -1.49 4.44
N ALA A 66 16.38 -0.18 4.62
CA ALA A 66 15.29 0.79 4.61
C ALA A 66 14.61 0.87 3.24
N ALA A 67 15.38 0.87 2.15
CA ALA A 67 14.84 0.86 0.79
C ALA A 67 14.01 -0.41 0.51
N GLN A 68 14.50 -1.58 0.95
CA GLN A 68 13.77 -2.83 0.80
C GLN A 68 12.47 -2.84 1.63
N ALA A 69 12.52 -2.38 2.88
CA ALA A 69 11.36 -2.28 3.75
C ALA A 69 10.30 -1.33 3.16
N LEU A 70 10.71 -0.15 2.69
CA LEU A 70 9.84 0.82 2.03
C LEU A 70 9.16 0.22 0.80
N LYS A 71 9.93 -0.45 -0.07
CA LYS A 71 9.38 -1.13 -1.26
C LYS A 71 8.32 -2.16 -0.87
N THR A 72 8.63 -3.05 0.07
CA THR A 72 7.70 -4.09 0.51
C THR A 72 6.43 -3.51 1.13
N ALA A 73 6.56 -2.51 2.02
CA ALA A 73 5.42 -1.86 2.64
C ALA A 73 4.54 -1.13 1.62
N THR A 74 5.16 -0.41 0.68
CA THR A 74 4.44 0.30 -0.39
C THR A 74 3.65 -0.66 -1.28
N LEU A 75 4.26 -1.77 -1.70
CA LEU A 75 3.58 -2.76 -2.54
C LEU A 75 2.40 -3.42 -1.82
N ARG A 76 2.56 -3.75 -0.53
CA ARG A 76 1.45 -4.31 0.27
C ARG A 76 0.33 -3.32 0.49
N LEU A 77 0.66 -2.05 0.71
CA LEU A 77 -0.32 -0.97 0.89
C LEU A 77 -1.16 -0.73 -0.37
N LEU A 78 -0.53 -0.82 -1.55
CA LEU A 78 -1.20 -0.57 -2.83
C LEU A 78 -1.87 -1.81 -3.42
N ALA A 79 -1.50 -3.01 -2.99
CA ALA A 79 -2.05 -4.25 -3.51
C ALA A 79 -3.57 -4.29 -3.30
N THR A 80 -4.29 -4.71 -4.34
CA THR A 80 -5.71 -5.02 -4.24
C THR A 80 -5.92 -6.13 -3.22
N GLN A 81 -6.86 -5.94 -2.28
CA GLN A 81 -7.32 -7.06 -1.48
C GLN A 81 -8.16 -7.96 -2.39
N HIS A 82 -7.63 -9.13 -2.77
CA HIS A 82 -8.50 -10.21 -3.20
C HIS A 82 -9.37 -10.54 -1.99
N ALA A 83 -10.66 -10.22 -2.07
CA ALA A 83 -11.62 -10.79 -1.15
C ALA A 83 -11.42 -12.31 -1.21
N THR A 84 -11.04 -12.92 -0.08
CA THR A 84 -11.21 -14.35 0.11
C THR A 84 -12.72 -14.60 0.11
N ILE A 85 -13.31 -14.73 -1.08
CA ILE A 85 -14.49 -15.55 -1.26
C ILE A 85 -14.01 -16.95 -0.94
N ASP A 86 -14.26 -17.41 0.28
CA ASP A 86 -14.50 -18.81 0.65
C ASP A 86 -14.85 -18.87 2.14
N GLY A 87 -16.07 -18.40 2.42
CA GLY A 87 -16.85 -18.75 3.61
C GLY A 87 -17.90 -19.82 3.29
N GLU A 88 -17.73 -20.60 2.22
CA GLU A 88 -18.62 -21.73 1.95
C GLU A 88 -18.14 -22.93 2.75
N THR A 89 -18.70 -23.07 3.95
CA THR A 89 -18.61 -24.33 4.70
C THR A 89 -19.31 -25.40 3.85
N PRO A 90 -18.66 -26.51 3.45
CA PRO A 90 -19.36 -27.58 2.76
C PRO A 90 -20.42 -28.16 3.69
N GLN A 91 -21.70 -27.90 3.42
CA GLN A 91 -22.80 -28.53 4.12
C GLN A 91 -22.67 -30.06 3.91
N PRO A 92 -22.55 -30.88 4.98
CA PRO A 92 -22.49 -32.32 4.80
C PRO A 92 -23.80 -32.79 4.13
N ARG A 93 -23.66 -33.50 3.00
CA ARG A 93 -24.79 -34.09 2.28
C ARG A 93 -25.55 -35.02 3.24
N GLN A 94 -26.80 -34.69 3.56
CA GLN A 94 -27.71 -35.61 4.26
C GLN A 94 -27.92 -36.84 3.36
N PRO A 95 -27.68 -38.07 3.86
CA PRO A 95 -28.07 -39.26 3.12
C PRO A 95 -29.61 -39.33 3.00
N PRO A 96 -30.13 -39.91 1.90
CA PRO A 96 -31.57 -39.98 1.67
C PRO A 96 -32.27 -40.72 2.81
N ALA A 97 -33.37 -40.15 3.30
CA ALA A 97 -34.24 -40.82 4.25
C ALA A 97 -34.77 -42.12 3.63
N ILE A 98 -34.35 -43.24 4.19
CA ILE A 98 -34.86 -44.55 3.82
C ILE A 98 -36.29 -44.63 4.37
N GLY A 99 -37.28 -44.47 3.49
CA GLY A 99 -38.69 -44.55 3.85
C GLY A 99 -39.03 -45.89 4.48
N ARG A 100 -39.90 -45.85 5.49
CA ARG A 100 -40.47 -47.01 6.17
C ARG A 100 -41.99 -46.97 6.04
#